data_AF-A0A383BPI7-F1
#
_entry.id   AF-A0A383BPI7-F1
#
_cell.length_a   1.000
_cell.length_b   1.000
_cell.length_c   1.000
_cell.angle_alpha   90.00
_cell.angle_beta   90.00
_cell.angle_gamma   90.00
#
_symmetry.space_group_name_H-M   'P 1'
#
loop_
_entity.id
_entity.type
_entity.pdbx_description
1 polymer ?
#
loop_
_entity_poly.entity_id
_entity_poly.type
_entity_poly.pdbx_seq_one_letter_code
_entity_poly.pdbx_strand_id
1 'polypeptide(L)'
;MHDEAYHRNDAPIILDSEYDALRRRSHEIEKRFSHLVNLGSPSKAVGALVAAGFEKVAHNKPMLSLDNVFTEEQLGDFLKGVRRFLKELKDDTDIPLDMVAEPKIDGLSLSLSYEKGRLV
;
A
#
# COMPACT_ATOMS: atom_id res chain seq x y z
N MET A 1 -14.42 8.72 -12.78
CA MET A 1 -13.86 10.05 -13.10
C MET A 1 -12.48 10.26 -12.48
N HIS A 2 -12.33 10.49 -11.16
CA HIS A 2 -10.98 10.67 -10.56
C HIS A 2 -10.13 9.39 -10.61
N ASP A 3 -10.72 8.21 -10.32
CA ASP A 3 -10.03 6.92 -10.46
C ASP A 3 -9.53 6.66 -11.89
N GLU A 4 -10.33 7.02 -12.90
CA GLU A 4 -9.94 6.84 -14.32
C GLU A 4 -8.86 7.84 -14.74
N ALA A 5 -8.97 9.09 -14.29
CA ALA A 5 -7.95 10.10 -14.54
C ALA A 5 -6.61 9.75 -13.89
N TYR A 6 -6.66 9.24 -12.65
CA TYR A 6 -5.49 8.88 -11.84
C TYR A 6 -4.84 7.57 -12.31
N HIS A 7 -5.63 6.53 -12.61
CA HIS A 7 -5.08 5.20 -12.89
C HIS A 7 -5.12 4.76 -14.36
N ARG A 8 -6.00 5.33 -15.21
CA ARG A 8 -6.14 4.90 -16.62
C ARG A 8 -5.50 5.88 -17.59
N ASN A 9 -5.63 7.18 -17.33
CA ASN A 9 -5.20 8.22 -18.27
C ASN A 9 -3.89 8.91 -17.87
N ASP A 10 -3.34 8.57 -16.70
CA ASP A 10 -2.12 9.19 -16.13
C ASP A 10 -2.17 10.73 -16.13
N ALA A 11 -3.38 11.26 -15.93
CA ALA A 11 -3.72 12.67 -16.04
C ALA A 11 -4.57 13.08 -14.82
N PRO A 12 -3.98 13.09 -13.61
CA PRO A 12 -4.71 13.43 -12.40
C PRO A 12 -5.25 14.86 -12.48
N ILE A 13 -6.57 15.01 -12.24
CA ILE A 13 -7.28 16.29 -12.30
C ILE A 13 -7.38 16.96 -10.92
N ILE A 14 -6.96 16.25 -9.87
CA ILE A 14 -6.94 16.69 -8.46
C ILE A 14 -5.63 16.23 -7.83
N LEU A 15 -5.24 16.88 -6.72
CA LEU A 15 -4.06 16.47 -5.96
C LEU A 15 -4.31 15.14 -5.24
N ASP A 16 -3.25 14.36 -5.02
CA ASP A 16 -3.31 13.08 -4.28
C ASP A 16 -3.96 13.21 -2.90
N SER A 17 -3.68 14.30 -2.20
CA SER A 17 -4.26 14.56 -0.88
C SER A 17 -5.78 14.75 -0.93
N GLU A 18 -6.29 15.34 -2.00
CA GLU A 18 -7.73 15.53 -2.24
C GLU A 18 -8.39 14.21 -2.64
N TYR A 19 -7.69 13.40 -3.46
CA TYR A 19 -8.11 12.06 -3.82
C TYR A 19 -8.26 11.16 -2.58
N ASP A 20 -7.25 11.14 -1.71
CA ASP A 20 -7.26 10.37 -0.47
C ASP A 20 -8.34 10.84 0.50
N ALA A 21 -8.61 12.14 0.56
CA ALA A 21 -9.68 12.70 1.38
C ALA A 21 -11.06 12.24 0.87
N LEU A 22 -11.27 12.23 -0.44
CA LEU A 22 -12.49 11.72 -1.06
C LEU A 22 -12.66 10.21 -0.85
N ARG A 23 -11.58 9.43 -0.97
CA ARG A 23 -11.56 7.98 -0.68
C ARG A 23 -11.94 7.68 0.78
N ARG A 24 -11.33 8.39 1.73
CA ARG A 24 -11.67 8.27 3.16
C ARG A 24 -13.13 8.62 3.44
N ARG A 25 -13.64 9.71 2.85
CA ARG A 25 -15.03 10.13 3.00
C ARG A 25 -16.01 9.11 2.42
N SER A 26 -15.71 8.54 1.25
CA SER A 26 -16.52 7.47 0.65
C SER A 26 -16.60 6.27 1.58
N HIS A 27 -15.48 5.86 2.16
CA HIS A 27 -15.42 4.72 3.06
C HIS A 27 -16.21 4.94 4.37
N GLU A 28 -16.15 6.15 4.94
CA GLU A 28 -16.97 6.56 6.10
C GLU A 28 -18.47 6.46 5.79
N ILE A 29 -18.90 6.88 4.61
CA ILE A 29 -20.31 6.82 4.18
C ILE A 29 -20.75 5.37 4.01
N GLU A 30 -19.95 4.55 3.34
CA GLU A 30 -20.25 3.13 3.12
C GLU A 30 -20.29 2.32 4.42
N LYS A 31 -19.46 2.67 5.41
CA LYS A 31 -19.54 2.11 6.76
C LYS A 31 -20.88 2.42 7.44
N ARG A 32 -21.40 3.64 7.26
CA ARG A 32 -22.68 4.08 7.85
C ARG A 32 -23.89 3.51 7.12
N PHE A 33 -23.77 3.29 5.81
CA PHE A 33 -24.86 2.81 4.95
C PHE A 33 -24.45 1.54 4.20
N SER A 34 -24.12 0.49 4.94
CA SER A 34 -23.61 -0.77 4.39
C SER A 34 -24.56 -1.44 3.38
N HIS A 35 -25.87 -1.21 3.47
CA HIS A 35 -26.88 -1.71 2.54
C HIS A 35 -26.87 -1.02 1.16
N LEU A 36 -26.17 0.11 1.02
CA LEU A 36 -26.00 0.83 -0.26
C LEU A 36 -24.74 0.41 -1.01
N VAL A 37 -23.87 -0.41 -0.39
CA VAL A 37 -22.64 -0.90 -1.02
C VAL A 37 -23.00 -1.89 -2.12
N ASN A 38 -22.56 -1.61 -3.36
CA ASN A 38 -22.82 -2.46 -4.52
C ASN A 38 -21.52 -2.74 -5.31
N LEU A 39 -21.60 -3.45 -6.43
CA LEU A 39 -20.43 -3.82 -7.24
C LEU A 39 -19.66 -2.60 -7.82
N GLY A 40 -20.27 -1.42 -7.88
CA GLY A 40 -19.63 -0.18 -8.30
C GLY A 40 -19.09 0.67 -7.14
N SER A 41 -19.20 0.21 -5.89
CA SER A 41 -18.70 0.93 -4.72
C SER A 41 -17.17 1.10 -4.77
N PRO A 42 -16.64 2.31 -4.50
CA PRO A 42 -15.20 2.53 -4.43
C PRO A 42 -14.48 1.61 -3.45
N SER A 43 -15.11 1.20 -2.33
CA SER A 43 -14.51 0.22 -1.40
C SER A 43 -14.41 -1.21 -1.95
N LYS A 44 -15.16 -1.55 -3.01
CA LYS A 44 -15.13 -2.85 -3.68
C LYS A 44 -14.21 -2.84 -4.91
N ALA A 45 -13.91 -1.68 -5.46
CA ALA A 45 -12.97 -1.51 -6.57
C ALA A 45 -11.52 -1.59 -6.05
N VAL A 46 -10.92 -2.79 -6.12
CA VAL A 46 -9.48 -2.99 -5.88
C VAL A 46 -8.72 -2.69 -7.15
N GLY A 47 -8.11 -1.50 -7.21
CA GLY A 47 -7.29 -1.06 -8.34
C GLY A 47 -8.11 -0.75 -9.60
N ALA A 48 -7.50 -0.04 -10.53
CA ALA A 48 -8.10 0.22 -11.83
C ALA A 48 -8.08 -1.02 -12.73
N LEU A 49 -9.05 -1.06 -13.65
CA LEU A 49 -9.03 -1.99 -14.78
C LEU A 49 -7.68 -1.89 -15.50
N VAL A 50 -6.87 -2.94 -15.35
CA VAL A 50 -5.59 -3.13 -16.06
C VAL A 50 -5.84 -2.89 -17.55
N ALA A 51 -5.05 -2.01 -18.17
CA ALA A 51 -5.13 -1.75 -19.60
C ALA A 51 -5.06 -3.07 -20.37
N ALA A 52 -5.98 -3.28 -21.31
CA ALA A 52 -5.96 -4.46 -22.18
C ALA A 52 -4.67 -4.44 -23.00
N GLY A 53 -3.76 -5.38 -22.73
CA GLY A 53 -2.45 -5.44 -23.37
C GLY A 53 -1.37 -6.17 -22.57
N PHE A 54 -1.56 -6.35 -21.26
CA PHE A 54 -0.61 -7.08 -20.43
C PHE A 54 -1.13 -8.48 -20.07
N GLU A 55 -0.32 -9.50 -20.32
CA GLU A 55 -0.57 -10.84 -19.82
C GLU A 55 -0.41 -10.86 -18.30
N LYS A 56 -1.33 -11.54 -17.61
CA LYS A 56 -1.23 -11.72 -16.16
C LYS A 56 -0.17 -12.78 -15.87
N VAL A 57 0.86 -12.39 -15.12
CA VAL A 57 1.90 -13.31 -14.64
C VAL A 57 1.76 -13.46 -13.13
N ALA A 58 1.85 -14.71 -12.65
CA ALA A 58 1.92 -14.97 -11.22
C ALA A 58 3.33 -14.64 -10.71
N HIS A 59 3.44 -13.82 -9.66
CA HIS A 59 4.72 -13.55 -9.04
C HIS A 59 5.29 -14.81 -8.37
N ASN A 60 6.59 -15.04 -8.52
CA ASN A 60 7.30 -16.15 -7.86
C ASN A 60 7.21 -16.09 -6.33
N LYS A 61 7.07 -14.88 -5.77
CA LYS A 61 6.77 -14.64 -4.36
C LYS A 61 5.67 -13.58 -4.26
N PRO A 62 4.74 -13.68 -3.30
CA PRO A 62 3.75 -12.64 -3.07
C PRO A 62 4.43 -11.30 -2.82
N MET A 63 3.98 -10.25 -3.50
CA MET A 63 4.37 -8.90 -3.17
C MET A 63 3.55 -8.43 -1.97
N LEU A 64 4.23 -8.01 -0.91
CA LEU A 64 3.61 -7.46 0.28
C LEU A 64 3.38 -5.96 0.10
N SER A 65 2.28 -5.45 0.65
CA SER A 65 2.12 -4.01 0.89
C SER A 65 2.76 -3.63 2.22
N LEU A 66 3.16 -2.37 2.34
CA LEU A 66 3.59 -1.78 3.61
C LEU A 66 2.45 -0.99 4.22
N ASP A 67 2.25 -1.15 5.53
CA ASP A 67 1.35 -0.29 6.30
C ASP A 67 2.00 1.08 6.53
N ASN A 68 1.17 2.11 6.64
CA ASN A 68 1.63 3.49 6.82
C ASN A 68 1.61 3.90 8.30
N VAL A 69 2.59 4.72 8.67
CA VAL A 69 2.71 5.37 9.98
C VAL A 69 2.78 6.87 9.75
N PHE A 70 1.93 7.64 10.44
CA PHE A 70 1.81 9.09 10.24
C PHE A 70 2.21 9.92 11.46
N THR A 71 2.41 9.29 12.62
CA THR A 71 2.78 9.96 13.87
C THR A 71 3.93 9.25 14.57
N GLU A 72 4.67 9.98 15.41
CA GLU A 72 5.75 9.42 16.23
C GLU A 72 5.23 8.38 17.24
N GLU A 73 4.02 8.58 17.77
CA GLU A 73 3.40 7.61 18.68
C GLU A 73 3.13 6.27 17.97
N GLN A 74 2.55 6.32 16.77
CA GLN A 74 2.33 5.14 15.93
C GLN A 74 3.65 4.44 15.58
N LEU A 75 4.71 5.20 15.30
CA LEU A 75 6.04 4.66 15.07
C LEU A 75 6.56 3.95 16.33
N GLY A 76 6.42 4.58 17.50
CA GLY A 76 6.80 3.99 18.78
C GLY A 76 6.10 2.66 19.06
N ASP A 77 4.81 2.56 18.77
CA ASP A 77 4.05 1.32 18.94
C ASP A 77 4.45 0.22 17.95
N PHE A 78 4.74 0.58 16.70
CA PHE A 78 5.34 -0.34 15.73
C PHE A 78 6.67 -0.91 16.24
N LEU A 79 7.57 -0.05 16.74
CA LEU A 79 8.88 -0.47 17.26
C LEU A 79 8.76 -1.40 18.49
N LYS A 80 7.83 -1.12 19.40
CA LYS A 80 7.52 -2.02 20.53
C LYS A 80 7.02 -3.38 20.03
N GLY A 81 6.20 -3.38 18.98
CA GLY A 81 5.70 -4.59 18.33
C GLY A 81 6.84 -5.45 17.77
N VAL A 82 7.78 -4.84 17.06
CA VAL A 82 8.97 -5.51 16.50
C VAL A 82 9.84 -6.09 17.61
N ARG A 83 10.13 -5.32 18.67
CA ARG A 83 10.91 -5.81 19.82
C ARG A 83 10.23 -6.99 20.52
N ARG A 84 8.92 -6.98 20.68
CA ARG A 84 8.17 -8.10 21.28
C ARG A 84 8.20 -9.34 20.39
N PHE A 85 8.19 -9.17 19.07
CA PHE A 85 8.27 -10.27 18.11
C PHE A 85 9.66 -10.94 18.13
N LEU A 86 10.71 -10.12 18.20
CA LEU A 86 12.09 -10.56 18.33
C LEU A 86 12.41 -10.90 19.79
N LYS A 87 12.13 -12.14 20.20
CA LYS A 87 12.24 -12.61 21.60
C LYS A 87 13.53 -12.20 22.33
N GLU A 88 14.65 -12.12 21.61
CA GLU A 88 15.97 -11.72 22.13
C GLU A 88 16.01 -10.25 22.60
N LEU A 89 15.19 -9.38 22.02
CA LEU A 89 15.10 -7.94 22.33
C LEU A 89 13.97 -7.60 23.31
N LYS A 90 13.22 -8.61 23.75
CA LYS A 90 11.97 -8.40 24.50
C LYS A 90 12.24 -7.85 25.90
N ASP A 91 13.22 -8.42 26.59
CA ASP A 91 13.49 -8.14 28.01
C ASP A 91 14.74 -7.27 28.21
N ASP A 92 15.47 -6.95 27.13
CA ASP A 92 16.68 -6.14 27.15
C ASP A 92 16.52 -4.90 26.25
N THR A 93 16.36 -3.74 26.89
CA THR A 93 16.23 -2.46 26.21
C THR A 93 17.55 -1.87 25.74
N ASP A 94 18.68 -2.38 26.25
CA ASP A 94 20.01 -1.87 25.94
C ASP A 94 20.53 -2.42 24.62
N ILE A 95 19.96 -3.53 24.13
CA ILE A 95 20.22 -4.03 22.78
C ILE A 95 19.54 -3.11 21.75
N PRO A 96 20.29 -2.47 20.85
CA PRO A 96 19.72 -1.61 19.82
C PRO A 96 18.94 -2.42 18.78
N LEU A 97 17.89 -1.81 18.21
CA LEU A 97 17.19 -2.35 17.05
C LEU A 97 17.80 -1.72 15.79
N ASP A 98 18.57 -2.50 15.04
CA ASP A 98 19.14 -2.04 13.78
C ASP A 98 18.03 -1.89 12.72
N MET A 99 18.03 -0.75 12.05
CA MET A 99 17.04 -0.40 11.04
C MET A 99 17.71 0.22 9.83
N VAL A 100 17.18 -0.07 8.64
CA VAL A 100 17.54 0.61 7.40
C VAL A 100 16.38 1.54 7.04
N ALA A 101 16.70 2.80 6.81
CA ALA A 101 15.74 3.80 6.34
C ALA A 101 16.01 4.09 4.86
N GLU A 102 15.03 3.79 4.02
CA GLU A 102 15.07 4.07 2.59
C GLU A 102 14.01 5.12 2.23
N PRO A 103 14.31 6.08 1.33
CA PRO A 103 13.29 6.99 0.83
C PRO A 103 12.16 6.21 0.15
N LYS A 104 10.91 6.50 0.51
CA LYS A 104 9.75 5.96 -0.20
C LYS A 104 9.69 6.58 -1.60
N ILE A 105 9.99 5.79 -2.63
CA ILE A 105 9.80 6.18 -4.02
C ILE A 105 8.30 6.16 -4.32
N ASP A 106 7.77 7.30 -4.78
CA ASP A 106 6.38 7.41 -5.16
C ASP A 106 6.21 7.11 -6.64
N GLY A 107 5.88 5.84 -6.93
CA GLY A 107 5.80 5.33 -8.29
C GLY A 107 5.19 3.93 -8.31
N LEU A 108 5.47 3.19 -9.38
CA LEU A 108 4.95 1.84 -9.55
C LEU A 108 5.92 0.79 -9.02
N SER A 109 5.38 -0.18 -8.27
CA SER A 109 6.14 -1.36 -7.88
C SER A 109 6.38 -2.27 -9.08
N LEU A 110 7.63 -2.70 -9.27
CA LEU A 110 8.06 -3.60 -10.33
C LEU A 110 8.70 -4.86 -9.74
N SER A 111 8.46 -6.01 -10.36
CA SER A 111 9.14 -7.26 -10.04
C SER A 111 9.88 -7.73 -11.29
N LEU A 112 11.20 -7.97 -11.17
CA LEU A 112 12.05 -8.43 -12.26
C LEU A 112 12.57 -9.83 -11.94
N SER A 113 12.49 -10.74 -12.90
CA SER A 113 13.06 -12.08 -12.78
C SER A 113 14.38 -12.16 -13.53
N TYR A 114 15.40 -12.72 -12.88
CA TYR A 114 16.70 -12.95 -13.51
C TYR A 114 17.09 -14.41 -13.41
N GLU A 115 17.44 -15.04 -14.53
CA GLU A 115 18.04 -16.36 -14.59
C GLU A 115 19.48 -16.29 -15.09
N LYS A 116 20.43 -16.83 -14.31
CA LYS A 116 21.87 -16.82 -14.64
C LYS A 116 22.39 -15.42 -15.00
N GLY A 117 21.90 -14.39 -14.30
CA GLY A 117 22.27 -12.99 -14.53
C GLY A 117 21.61 -12.32 -15.74
N ARG A 118 20.63 -12.96 -16.39
CA ARG A 118 19.88 -12.41 -17.53
C ARG A 118 18.44 -12.15 -17.13
N LEU A 119 17.91 -10.99 -17.52
CA LEU A 119 16.50 -10.63 -17.35
C LEU A 119 15.62 -11.55 -18.20
N VAL A 120 14.55 -12.10 -17.60
CA VAL A 120 13.56 -12.99 -18.22
C VAL A 120 12.13 -12.58 -17.88
#